data_AF-A0A352Y281-F1
#
_entry.id   AF-A0A352Y281-F1
#
_cell.length_a   1.000
_cell.length_b   1.000
_cell.length_c   1.000
_cell.angle_alpha   90.00
_cell.angle_beta   90.00
_cell.angle_gamma   90.00
#
_symmetry.space_group_name_H-M   'P 1'
#
loop_
_entity.id
_entity.type
_entity.pdbx_description
1 polymer ?
#
loop_
_entity_poly.entity_id
_entity_poly.type
_entity_poly.pdbx_seq_one_letter_code
_entity_poly.pdbx_strand_id
1 'polypeptide(L)'
;MLARYPRAGLEDLREHIICEVMLTPEDFWQKYGANRGSIYGLSSNSRMAPFTRPGNRAREISHLYFVGGSTHPGGGVPLVMLSGKIVAELVEIDEQ
;
A
#
# COMPACT_ATOMS: atom_id res chain seq x y z
N MET A 1 1.95 22.43 -7.06
CA MET A 1 1.65 21.51 -8.18
C MET A 1 1.23 22.29 -9.41
N LEU A 2 0.16 23.11 -9.33
CA LEU A 2 -0.40 23.90 -10.44
C LEU A 2 0.62 24.77 -11.22
N ALA A 3 1.62 25.35 -10.54
CA ALA A 3 2.68 26.13 -11.18
C ALA A 3 3.61 25.34 -12.14
N ARG A 4 3.54 24.01 -12.17
CA ARG A 4 4.34 23.18 -13.09
C ARG A 4 3.65 22.90 -14.43
N TYR A 5 2.33 23.03 -14.49
CA TYR A 5 1.52 22.62 -15.64
C TYR A 5 1.59 23.52 -16.89
N PRO A 6 1.92 24.81 -16.80
CA PRO A 6 2.18 25.61 -18.00
C PRO A 6 3.30 25.02 -18.87
N ARG A 7 4.31 24.38 -18.25
CA ARG A 7 5.40 23.70 -18.98
C ARG A 7 4.94 22.43 -19.72
N ALA A 8 3.74 21.94 -19.42
CA ALA A 8 3.11 20.79 -20.05
C ALA A 8 1.97 21.21 -21.01
N GLY A 9 1.85 22.51 -21.33
CA GLY A 9 0.82 23.03 -22.24
C GLY A 9 -0.57 23.23 -21.61
N LEU A 10 -0.66 23.19 -20.27
CA LEU A 10 -1.91 23.40 -19.52
C LEU A 10 -1.80 24.73 -18.76
N GLU A 11 -2.07 25.83 -19.45
CA GLU A 11 -1.78 27.19 -18.99
C GLU A 11 -2.88 27.77 -18.06
N ASP A 12 -4.13 27.39 -18.28
CA ASP A 12 -5.32 27.92 -17.61
C ASP A 12 -5.98 26.91 -16.66
N LEU A 13 -5.32 25.77 -16.37
CA LEU A 13 -5.87 24.65 -15.58
C LEU A 13 -6.59 25.07 -14.30
N ARG A 14 -6.10 26.14 -13.65
CA ARG A 14 -6.65 26.66 -12.39
C ARG A 14 -8.04 27.27 -12.55
N GLU A 15 -8.34 27.83 -13.72
CA GLU A 15 -9.64 28.43 -14.05
C GLU A 15 -10.72 27.36 -14.31
N HIS A 16 -10.31 26.13 -14.61
CA HIS A 16 -11.21 25.00 -14.89
C HIS A 16 -11.46 24.08 -13.68
N ILE A 17 -10.93 24.40 -12.50
CA ILE A 17 -11.14 23.60 -11.29
C ILE A 17 -12.53 23.90 -10.73
N ILE A 18 -13.45 22.94 -10.84
CA ILE A 18 -14.82 23.02 -10.28
C ILE A 18 -14.88 22.49 -8.83
N CYS A 19 -13.99 21.56 -8.48
CA CYS A 19 -13.90 20.93 -7.16
C CYS A 19 -12.46 20.52 -6.88
N GLU A 20 -12.03 20.68 -5.62
CA GLU A 20 -10.71 20.26 -5.15
C GLU A 20 -10.86 19.50 -3.83
N VAL A 21 -10.21 18.34 -3.75
CA VAL A 21 -10.06 17.56 -2.51
C VAL A 21 -8.57 17.25 -2.35
N MET A 22 -8.05 17.54 -1.16
CA MET A 22 -6.66 17.25 -0.82
C MET A 22 -6.61 16.10 0.18
N LEU A 23 -5.73 15.14 -0.08
CA LEU A 23 -5.38 14.08 0.87
C LEU A 23 -3.88 14.15 1.12
N THR A 24 -3.53 14.21 2.39
CA THR A 24 -2.16 14.27 2.90
C THR A 24 -1.76 12.91 3.49
N PRO A 25 -0.46 12.65 3.74
CA PRO A 25 -0.05 11.43 4.43
C PRO A 25 -0.74 11.23 5.80
N GLU A 26 -1.05 12.31 6.51
CA GLU A 26 -1.80 12.25 7.77
C GLU A 26 -3.23 11.74 7.54
N ASP A 27 -3.90 12.19 6.49
CA ASP A 27 -5.23 11.68 6.12
C ASP A 27 -5.19 10.16 5.84
N PHE A 28 -4.11 9.67 5.23
CA PHE A 28 -3.93 8.24 4.97
C PHE A 28 -3.71 7.44 6.26
N TRP A 29 -2.93 7.97 7.20
CA TRP A 29 -2.78 7.38 8.52
C TRP A 29 -4.13 7.31 9.25
N GLN A 30 -4.88 8.42 9.28
CA GLN A 30 -6.16 8.51 9.99
C GLN A 30 -7.26 7.65 9.35
N LYS A 31 -7.37 7.64 8.03
CA LYS A 31 -8.45 6.92 7.32
C LYS A 31 -8.18 5.43 7.15
N TYR A 32 -6.92 5.04 6.98
CA TYR A 32 -6.57 3.67 6.56
C TYR A 32 -5.59 2.97 7.50
N GLY A 33 -5.16 3.62 8.59
CA GLY A 33 -4.11 3.08 9.47
C GLY A 33 -2.76 2.96 8.76
N ALA A 34 -2.56 3.66 7.64
CA ALA A 34 -1.37 3.53 6.81
C ALA A 34 -0.17 4.19 7.50
N ASN A 35 0.77 3.40 8.00
CA ASN A 35 1.94 3.90 8.73
C ASN A 35 2.68 5.01 7.97
N ARG A 36 2.79 6.19 8.60
CA ARG A 36 3.36 7.42 8.01
C ARG A 36 2.71 7.84 6.68
N GLY A 37 1.45 7.45 6.46
CA GLY A 37 0.72 7.68 5.21
C GLY A 37 1.23 6.87 4.02
N SER A 38 1.95 5.76 4.24
CA SER A 38 2.50 4.96 3.14
C SER A 38 1.42 4.25 2.33
N ILE A 39 1.43 4.46 1.02
CA ILE A 39 0.52 3.81 0.07
C ILE A 39 0.99 2.43 -0.39
N TYR A 40 2.24 2.05 -0.09
CA TYR A 40 2.86 0.78 -0.53
C TYR A 40 3.54 0.01 0.62
N GLY A 41 3.25 0.37 1.88
CA GLY A 41 3.92 -0.23 3.03
C GLY A 41 5.41 0.13 3.08
N LEU A 42 6.27 -0.87 3.30
CA LEU A 42 7.73 -0.69 3.32
C LEU A 42 8.28 -0.38 1.91
N SER A 43 9.17 0.61 1.82
CA SER A 43 9.73 1.07 0.55
C SER A 43 10.61 0.01 -0.12
N SER A 44 10.63 0.00 -1.46
CA SER A 44 11.42 -0.93 -2.28
C SER A 44 12.77 -0.36 -2.73
N ASN A 45 13.34 0.59 -1.98
CA ASN A 45 14.51 1.36 -2.41
C ASN A 45 15.84 0.59 -2.34
N SER A 46 15.80 -0.70 -2.01
CA SER A 46 16.96 -1.60 -1.96
C SER A 46 16.59 -2.95 -2.53
N ARG A 47 17.56 -3.65 -3.14
CA ARG A 47 17.41 -5.02 -3.63
C ARG A 47 16.96 -5.99 -2.53
N MET A 48 17.30 -5.69 -1.28
CA MET A 48 16.94 -6.52 -0.11
C MET A 48 15.62 -6.13 0.54
N ALA A 49 15.00 -5.01 0.14
CA ALA A 49 13.76 -4.53 0.73
C ALA A 49 12.58 -5.51 0.67
N PRO A 50 12.39 -6.33 -0.38
CA PRO A 50 11.32 -7.32 -0.38
C PRO A 50 11.41 -8.34 0.76
N PHE A 51 12.62 -8.65 1.23
CA PHE A 51 12.88 -9.64 2.27
C PHE A 51 12.69 -9.09 3.70
N THR A 52 12.51 -7.78 3.86
CA THR A 52 12.24 -7.17 5.17
C THR A 52 10.74 -7.07 5.47
N ARG A 53 9.89 -7.42 4.50
CA ARG A 53 8.44 -7.44 4.68
C ARG A 53 8.04 -8.59 5.62
N PRO A 54 7.10 -8.37 6.55
CA PRO A 54 6.51 -9.46 7.32
C PRO A 54 5.99 -10.57 6.41
N GLY A 55 6.30 -11.82 6.75
CA GLY A 55 5.71 -12.97 6.09
C GLY A 55 4.20 -13.06 6.35
N ASN A 56 3.49 -13.86 5.56
CA ASN A 56 2.03 -13.99 5.67
C ASN A 56 1.54 -14.78 6.90
N ARG A 57 2.45 -15.32 7.70
CA ARG A 57 2.17 -16.13 8.89
C ARG A 57 3.03 -15.67 10.06
N ALA A 58 2.42 -15.52 11.24
CA ALA A 58 3.16 -15.26 12.46
C ALA A 58 4.03 -16.46 12.83
N ARG A 59 5.22 -16.19 13.39
CA ARG A 59 6.16 -17.26 13.78
C ARG A 59 5.85 -17.81 15.17
N GLU A 60 5.47 -16.95 16.11
CA GLU A 60 5.24 -17.36 17.49
C GLU A 60 3.78 -17.66 17.83
N ILE A 61 2.82 -17.25 16.98
CA ILE A 61 1.39 -17.34 17.28
C ILE A 61 0.71 -18.23 16.22
N SER A 62 0.12 -19.33 16.68
CA SER A 62 -0.64 -20.24 15.82
C SER A 62 -1.91 -19.54 15.30
N HIS A 63 -2.28 -19.87 14.06
CA HIS A 63 -3.47 -19.34 13.37
C HIS A 63 -3.55 -17.81 13.30
N LEU A 64 -2.41 -17.11 13.36
CA LEU A 64 -2.30 -15.68 13.09
C LEU A 64 -1.61 -15.43 11.75
N TYR A 65 -2.29 -14.71 10.87
CA TYR A 65 -1.85 -14.41 9.51
C TYR A 65 -1.81 -12.91 9.26
N PHE A 66 -0.94 -12.51 8.34
CA PHE A 66 -0.82 -11.12 7.91
C PHE A 66 -1.08 -11.01 6.40
N VAL A 67 -1.98 -10.11 6.01
CA VAL A 67 -2.43 -9.91 4.63
C VAL A 67 -2.45 -8.41 4.29
N GLY A 68 -2.11 -8.07 3.05
CA GLY A 68 -2.26 -6.72 2.51
C GLY A 68 -0.97 -6.14 1.92
N GLY A 69 -0.95 -4.81 1.76
CA GLY A 69 0.11 -4.13 1.02
C GLY A 69 1.41 -3.90 1.80
N SER A 70 1.39 -4.11 3.12
CA SER A 70 2.56 -3.97 3.99
C SER A 70 3.22 -5.31 4.32
N THR A 71 2.66 -6.42 3.84
CA THR A 71 3.13 -7.78 4.07
C THR A 71 3.66 -8.38 2.77
N HIS A 72 4.25 -9.57 2.82
CA HIS A 72 4.59 -10.30 1.61
C HIS A 72 3.34 -10.50 0.72
N PRO A 73 3.44 -10.35 -0.62
CA PRO A 73 4.63 -9.96 -1.40
C PRO A 73 4.89 -8.45 -1.50
N GLY A 74 3.91 -7.59 -1.23
CA GLY A 74 4.10 -6.13 -1.17
C GLY A 74 2.85 -5.33 -1.51
N GLY A 75 3.01 -4.02 -1.70
CA GLY A 75 1.92 -3.09 -1.99
C GLY A 75 1.47 -3.04 -3.45
N GLY A 76 0.29 -2.46 -3.67
CA GLY A 76 -0.35 -2.35 -4.98
C GLY A 76 -1.37 -3.46 -5.21
N VAL A 77 -2.42 -3.16 -5.98
CA VAL A 77 -3.59 -4.04 -6.13
C VAL A 77 -3.21 -5.49 -6.48
N PRO A 78 -2.33 -5.76 -7.47
CA PRO A 78 -1.97 -7.15 -7.80
C PRO A 78 -1.29 -7.90 -6.66
N LEU A 79 -0.37 -7.24 -5.94
CA LEU A 79 0.40 -7.86 -4.86
C LEU A 79 -0.45 -8.07 -3.60
N VAL A 80 -1.39 -7.16 -3.33
CA VAL A 80 -2.38 -7.31 -2.25
C VAL A 80 -3.27 -8.52 -2.51
N MET A 81 -3.76 -8.70 -3.75
CA MET A 81 -4.58 -9.86 -4.11
C MET A 81 -3.79 -11.16 -3.98
N LEU A 82 -2.51 -11.16 -4.37
CA LEU A 82 -1.64 -12.32 -4.19
C LEU A 82 -1.36 -12.62 -2.71
N SER A 83 -1.18 -11.59 -1.88
CA SER A 83 -1.07 -11.72 -0.42
C SER A 83 -2.29 -12.45 0.16
N GLY A 84 -3.50 -12.06 -0.29
CA GLY A 84 -4.75 -12.70 0.12
C GLY A 84 -4.84 -14.16 -0.30
N LYS A 85 -4.45 -14.48 -1.54
CA LYS A 85 -4.40 -15.87 -2.04
C LYS A 85 -3.47 -16.74 -1.18
N ILE A 86 -2.27 -16.25 -0.89
CA ILE A 86 -1.29 -16.98 -0.06
C ILE A 86 -1.85 -17.24 1.34
N VAL A 87 -2.48 -16.24 1.97
CA VAL A 87 -3.07 -16.41 3.30
C VAL A 87 -4.22 -17.41 3.27
N ALA A 88 -5.09 -17.38 2.26
CA ALA A 88 -6.16 -18.36 2.12
C ALA A 88 -5.62 -19.80 2.04
N GLU A 89 -4.59 -20.03 1.23
CA GLU A 89 -3.92 -21.33 1.12
C GLU A 89 -3.27 -21.76 2.46
N LEU A 90 -2.65 -20.83 3.18
CA LEU A 90 -2.06 -21.10 4.50
C LEU A 90 -3.11 -21.50 5.55
N VAL A 91 -4.28 -20.86 5.53
CA VAL A 91 -5.40 -21.22 6.41
C VAL A 91 -5.89 -22.63 6.10
N GLU A 92 -6.11 -22.95 4.82
CA GLU A 92 -6.55 -24.30 4.40
C GLU A 92 -5.57 -25.40 4.81
N ILE A 93 -4.25 -25.13 4.76
CA ILE A 93 -3.20 -26.06 5.18
C ILE A 93 -3.22 -26.27 6.70
N ASP A 94 -3.50 -25.23 7.48
CA ASP A 94 -3.42 -25.27 8.94
C ASP A 94 -4.68 -25.83 9.62
N GLU A 95 -5.80 -25.91 8.89
CA GLU A 95 -7.05 -26.53 9.35
C GLU A 95 -7.11 -28.04 9.10
N GLN A 96 -6.15 -28.60 8.36
CA GLN A 96 -5.98 -30.04 8.11
C GLN A 96 -5.15 -30.72 9.20
#